data_AF-A0A1I6RI77-F1
#
_entry.id   AF-A0A1I6RI77-F1
#
_cell.length_a   1.000
_cell.length_b   1.000
_cell.length_c   1.000
_cell.angle_alpha   90.00
_cell.angle_beta   90.00
_cell.angle_gamma   90.00
#
_symmetry.space_group_name_H-M   'P 1'
#
loop_
_entity.id
_entity.type
_entity.pdbx_description
1 polymer ?
#
loop_
_entity_poly.entity_id
_entity_poly.type
_entity_poly.pdbx_seq_one_letter_code
_entity_poly.pdbx_strand_id
1 'polypeptide(L)'
;MGVASFGATRGARPEASGGDISRETERALSVSCTFARIQIFRGRGAQRPGGGAPLPAGSARIPRSGGAPISATPYGQSAPQPLCAPIMAQQKSDPNYKIIAENRRARFDYAIEDDIECGIILTGSEVKSLRENSSNIAESYAAVEDGELWLVNSYIAPYTRAMFPHEERRRRKLLVSKKELSRLWNETQRKGMTIVPLVMYFNHKGMVKLKIGIAKGKQNHDKRETEAKRDWNRQKQRLLKERG
;
A
#
# COMPACT_ATOMS: atom_id res chain seq x y z
N MET A 1 8.36 -80.48 3.05
CA MET A 1 7.68 -81.15 1.91
C MET A 1 6.21 -80.77 2.01
N GLY A 2 5.55 -80.09 1.08
CA GLY A 2 5.90 -79.66 -0.26
C GLY A 2 5.16 -78.36 -0.62
N VAL A 3 5.52 -77.88 -1.80
CA VAL A 3 5.24 -76.60 -2.44
C VAL A 3 3.90 -76.60 -3.19
N ALA A 4 3.23 -75.44 -3.25
CA ALA A 4 2.38 -74.99 -4.37
C ALA A 4 1.99 -73.51 -4.15
N SER A 5 2.74 -72.53 -4.68
CA SER A 5 2.51 -71.87 -5.98
C SER A 5 1.14 -71.17 -6.10
N PHE A 6 1.06 -69.91 -5.68
CA PHE A 6 -0.04 -69.02 -6.03
C PHE A 6 0.39 -68.11 -7.19
N GLY A 7 -0.28 -68.29 -8.32
CA GLY A 7 0.04 -67.69 -9.61
C GLY A 7 -0.35 -66.21 -9.71
N ALA A 8 0.47 -65.51 -10.48
CA ALA A 8 0.24 -64.16 -10.96
C ALA A 8 -0.96 -64.09 -11.92
N THR A 9 -1.83 -63.10 -11.74
CA THR A 9 -2.69 -62.59 -12.81
C THR A 9 -2.51 -61.08 -12.94
N ARG A 10 -2.20 -60.70 -14.18
CA ARG A 10 -2.01 -59.34 -14.67
C ARG A 10 -3.39 -58.72 -14.93
N GLY A 11 -3.58 -57.46 -14.56
CA GLY A 11 -4.71 -56.62 -15.01
C GLY A 11 -4.28 -55.15 -14.91
N ALA A 12 -3.68 -54.63 -15.97
CA ALA A 12 -4.31 -53.68 -16.91
C ALA A 12 -4.45 -52.26 -16.33
N ARG A 13 -3.44 -51.43 -16.62
CA ARG A 13 -3.51 -49.96 -16.57
C ARG A 13 -4.30 -49.48 -17.80
N PRO A 14 -5.23 -48.52 -17.68
CA PRO A 14 -5.68 -47.78 -18.86
C PRO A 14 -4.73 -46.61 -19.13
N GLU A 15 -4.13 -46.63 -20.31
CA GLU A 15 -3.50 -45.48 -20.95
C GLU A 15 -4.59 -44.53 -21.47
N ALA A 16 -4.52 -43.25 -21.09
CA ALA A 16 -5.34 -42.21 -21.69
C ALA A 16 -4.46 -41.39 -22.64
N SER A 17 -4.56 -41.71 -23.93
CA SER A 17 -3.99 -40.97 -25.05
C SER A 17 -5.00 -39.95 -25.58
N GLY A 18 -4.54 -38.72 -25.79
CA GLY A 18 -4.79 -37.92 -27.00
C GLY A 18 -6.16 -37.25 -27.17
N GLY A 19 -6.15 -35.93 -27.35
CA GLY A 19 -7.31 -35.18 -27.85
C GLY A 19 -7.07 -33.68 -27.88
N ASP A 20 -6.32 -33.22 -28.88
CA ASP A 20 -6.23 -31.82 -29.30
C ASP A 20 -7.63 -31.20 -29.50
N ILE A 21 -7.91 -30.08 -28.83
CA ILE A 21 -9.01 -29.18 -29.21
C ILE A 21 -8.50 -27.75 -29.12
N SER A 22 -7.69 -27.39 -30.11
CA SER A 22 -7.42 -26.01 -30.48
C SER A 22 -8.10 -25.77 -31.82
N ARG A 23 -8.89 -24.68 -31.91
CA ARG A 23 -9.45 -24.06 -33.14
C ARG A 23 -10.77 -24.64 -33.68
N GLU A 24 -11.86 -24.12 -33.14
CA GLU A 24 -13.15 -23.84 -33.81
C GLU A 24 -14.01 -23.23 -32.70
N THR A 25 -14.33 -21.94 -32.65
CA THR A 25 -15.34 -21.33 -33.50
C THR A 25 -15.36 -19.82 -33.22
N GLU A 26 -14.49 -19.05 -33.87
CA GLU A 26 -14.82 -17.68 -34.23
C GLU A 26 -15.79 -17.76 -35.41
N ARG A 27 -17.07 -17.40 -35.22
CA ARG A 27 -18.03 -16.90 -36.24
C ARG A 27 -19.46 -16.98 -35.72
N ALA A 28 -19.93 -15.90 -35.10
CA ALA A 28 -21.34 -15.53 -35.12
C ALA A 28 -21.48 -14.04 -34.78
N LEU A 29 -20.91 -13.21 -35.64
CA LEU A 29 -21.35 -11.83 -35.83
C LEU A 29 -22.47 -11.85 -36.88
N SER A 30 -23.48 -11.02 -36.61
CA SER A 30 -24.41 -10.38 -37.55
C SER A 30 -25.82 -10.96 -37.69
N VAL A 31 -26.75 -10.00 -37.77
CA VAL A 31 -28.14 -10.06 -38.25
C VAL A 31 -29.14 -10.50 -37.15
N SER A 32 -30.10 -9.70 -36.67
CA SER A 32 -30.59 -8.34 -36.98
C SER A 32 -31.77 -8.04 -36.04
N CYS A 33 -32.29 -6.80 -36.09
CA CYS A 33 -33.69 -6.44 -35.77
C CYS A 33 -34.08 -6.42 -34.28
N THR A 34 -34.75 -5.42 -33.70
CA THR A 34 -35.46 -4.23 -34.20
C THR A 34 -35.87 -3.38 -32.98
N PHE A 35 -36.14 -2.08 -33.19
CA PHE A 35 -36.86 -1.15 -32.27
C PHE A 35 -36.10 -0.76 -30.98
N ALA A 36 -35.95 0.50 -30.57
CA ALA A 36 -36.82 1.64 -30.77
C ALA A 36 -36.05 2.96 -30.96
N ARG A 37 -36.69 3.81 -31.74
CA ARG A 37 -36.32 5.14 -32.21
C ARG A 37 -36.93 6.19 -31.25
N ILE A 38 -36.53 7.46 -31.42
CA ILE A 38 -37.19 8.71 -30.97
C ILE A 38 -36.60 9.23 -29.62
N GLN A 39 -36.01 10.43 -29.48
CA GLN A 39 -36.10 11.66 -30.28
C GLN A 39 -34.86 12.56 -30.10
N ILE A 40 -34.44 13.17 -31.20
CA ILE A 40 -33.55 14.33 -31.25
C ILE A 40 -34.42 15.57 -31.03
N PHE A 41 -34.05 16.46 -30.09
CA PHE A 41 -34.42 17.87 -30.20
C PHE A 41 -33.29 18.81 -29.80
N ARG A 42 -33.22 19.88 -30.56
CA ARG A 42 -32.12 20.84 -30.72
C ARG A 42 -32.19 21.92 -29.63
N GLY A 43 -31.01 22.39 -29.22
CA GLY A 43 -30.71 23.83 -29.25
C GLY A 43 -30.84 24.64 -27.97
N ARG A 44 -29.99 25.69 -27.94
CA ARG A 44 -29.84 26.79 -26.96
C ARG A 44 -29.10 26.37 -25.68
N GLY A 45 -27.98 26.97 -25.31
CA GLY A 45 -27.60 28.37 -25.47
C GLY A 45 -27.48 28.98 -24.07
N ALA A 46 -26.29 29.45 -23.74
CA ALA A 46 -25.95 30.49 -22.76
C ALA A 46 -26.90 30.73 -21.57
N GLN A 47 -26.41 30.58 -20.34
CA GLN A 47 -26.04 31.72 -19.48
C GLN A 47 -25.56 31.22 -18.11
N ARG A 48 -24.44 31.77 -17.65
CA ARG A 48 -24.02 31.77 -16.24
C ARG A 48 -24.81 32.88 -15.53
N PRO A 49 -25.38 32.65 -14.33
CA PRO A 49 -25.67 33.74 -13.43
C PRO A 49 -24.49 33.93 -12.48
N GLY A 50 -23.81 35.07 -12.63
CA GLY A 50 -23.10 35.70 -11.55
C GLY A 50 -24.10 36.26 -10.54
N GLY A 51 -23.77 36.15 -9.26
CA GLY A 51 -24.53 36.72 -8.16
C GLY A 51 -23.58 37.00 -7.01
N GLY A 52 -22.93 38.16 -7.05
CA GLY A 52 -22.20 38.70 -5.91
C GLY A 52 -23.18 39.19 -4.86
N ALA A 53 -22.93 38.84 -3.60
CA ALA A 53 -23.61 39.41 -2.44
C ALA A 53 -22.63 40.32 -1.67
N PRO A 54 -23.05 41.52 -1.23
CA PRO A 54 -22.19 42.49 -0.58
C PRO A 54 -21.96 42.18 0.91
N LEU A 55 -20.76 42.50 1.39
CA LEU A 55 -20.40 42.52 2.81
C LEU A 55 -21.03 43.74 3.50
N PRO A 56 -21.59 43.62 4.71
CA PRO A 56 -22.00 44.78 5.48
C PRO A 56 -20.82 45.46 6.16
N ALA A 57 -20.76 46.78 5.98
CA ALA A 57 -19.94 47.71 6.74
C ALA A 57 -20.34 47.70 8.22
N GLY A 58 -19.40 47.37 9.10
CA GLY A 58 -19.55 47.44 10.56
C GLY A 58 -18.42 48.25 11.15
N SER A 59 -18.73 49.50 11.48
CA SER A 59 -17.87 50.46 12.17
C SER A 59 -17.57 50.03 13.62
N ALA A 60 -16.30 49.88 13.97
CA ALA A 60 -15.87 49.94 15.37
C ALA A 60 -14.69 50.91 15.49
N ARG A 61 -15.03 52.09 15.99
CA ARG A 61 -14.15 53.24 16.26
C ARG A 61 -13.51 53.00 17.63
N ILE A 62 -12.20 52.74 17.67
CA ILE A 62 -11.44 52.72 18.93
C ILE A 62 -10.87 54.13 19.15
N PRO A 63 -11.19 54.83 20.26
CA PRO A 63 -10.60 56.12 20.53
C PRO A 63 -9.14 56.00 21.01
N ARG A 64 -8.33 56.95 20.53
CA ARG A 64 -6.98 57.23 20.98
C ARG A 64 -6.98 57.98 22.31
N SER A 65 -5.84 57.81 23.00
CA SER A 65 -5.17 58.75 23.89
C SER A 65 -5.82 59.12 25.22
N GLY A 66 -5.21 58.63 26.29
CA GLY A 66 -5.18 59.26 27.61
C GLY A 66 -3.87 58.88 28.29
N GLY A 67 -2.83 59.70 28.10
CA GLY A 67 -1.60 59.60 28.88
C GLY A 67 -1.74 60.39 30.18
N ALA A 68 -1.18 59.87 31.27
CA ALA A 68 -0.73 60.65 32.41
C ALA A 68 0.54 60.00 32.99
N PRO A 69 1.46 60.77 33.58
CA PRO A 69 2.85 60.36 33.76
C PRO A 69 3.25 60.08 35.22
N ILE A 70 4.54 59.76 35.37
CA ILE A 70 5.43 59.85 36.54
C ILE A 70 5.20 58.95 37.76
N SER A 71 6.17 58.07 38.04
CA SER A 71 7.16 58.31 39.10
C SER A 71 8.20 57.17 39.17
N ALA A 72 9.34 57.48 39.76
CA ALA A 72 10.63 56.82 39.61
C ALA A 72 10.92 55.77 40.69
N THR A 73 12.09 55.12 40.50
CA THR A 73 13.01 54.48 41.48
C THR A 73 13.01 52.94 41.53
N PRO A 74 14.08 52.31 42.06
CA PRO A 74 15.32 52.02 41.31
C PRO A 74 15.76 50.55 41.47
N TYR A 75 16.86 50.16 40.79
CA TYR A 75 17.73 49.00 41.03
C TYR A 75 17.25 47.87 41.98
N GLY A 76 17.06 46.66 41.46
CA GLY A 76 17.08 45.47 42.33
C GLY A 76 16.56 44.17 41.72
N GLN A 77 17.51 43.25 41.48
CA GLN A 77 17.38 41.80 41.55
C GLN A 77 16.91 41.03 40.30
N SER A 78 17.93 40.37 39.75
CA SER A 78 17.92 39.24 38.83
C SER A 78 16.89 38.15 39.17
N ALA A 79 15.93 37.94 38.29
CA ALA A 79 15.38 36.61 38.07
C ALA A 79 16.20 35.95 36.93
N PRO A 80 16.83 34.77 37.13
CA PRO A 80 17.29 34.00 35.99
C PRO A 80 16.04 33.60 35.20
N GLN A 81 15.93 34.11 33.97
CA GLN A 81 14.85 33.71 33.08
C GLN A 81 14.86 32.17 32.97
N PRO A 82 13.70 31.50 33.00
CA PRO A 82 13.66 30.08 32.69
C PRO A 82 14.25 29.93 31.29
N LEU A 83 15.35 29.20 31.18
CA LEU A 83 15.97 28.82 29.91
C LEU A 83 14.84 28.29 29.03
N CYS A 84 14.43 29.12 28.06
CA CYS A 84 13.47 28.75 27.05
C CYS A 84 14.02 27.49 26.40
N ALA A 85 13.39 26.35 26.68
CA ALA A 85 13.69 25.12 25.99
C ALA A 85 13.61 25.43 24.49
N PRO A 86 14.64 25.10 23.69
CA PRO A 86 14.60 25.42 22.27
C PRO A 86 13.36 24.73 21.70
N ILE A 87 12.42 25.53 21.19
CA ILE A 87 11.29 25.04 20.42
C ILE A 87 11.90 24.30 19.24
N MET A 88 11.90 22.98 19.33
CA MET A 88 12.48 22.09 18.33
C MET A 88 11.85 22.42 16.99
N ALA A 89 12.65 23.05 16.12
CA ALA A 89 12.27 23.35 14.75
C ALA A 89 11.89 22.03 14.08
N GLN A 90 10.62 21.90 13.68
CA GLN A 90 10.16 20.72 12.96
C GLN A 90 11.03 20.54 11.71
N GLN A 91 11.76 19.42 11.65
CA GLN A 91 12.56 19.09 10.49
C GLN A 91 11.63 19.01 9.27
N LYS A 92 11.91 19.83 8.25
CA LYS A 92 11.16 19.84 7.00
C LYS A 92 11.27 18.44 6.38
N SER A 93 10.14 17.78 6.16
CA SER A 93 10.10 16.48 5.51
C SER A 93 10.57 16.59 4.06
N ASP A 94 11.45 15.68 3.64
CA ASP A 94 11.91 15.63 2.26
C ASP A 94 10.73 15.44 1.30
N PRO A 95 10.58 16.27 0.25
CA PRO A 95 9.41 16.24 -0.64
C PRO A 95 9.31 14.97 -1.49
N ASN A 96 10.37 14.14 -1.54
CA ASN A 96 10.45 12.96 -2.38
C ASN A 96 10.25 11.63 -1.62
N TYR A 97 10.19 11.66 -0.28
CA TYR A 97 9.85 10.46 0.48
C TYR A 97 8.34 10.29 0.53
N LYS A 98 7.82 9.26 -0.15
CA LYS A 98 6.39 8.98 -0.21
C LYS A 98 6.13 7.50 -0.03
N ILE A 99 5.29 7.16 0.94
CA ILE A 99 4.78 5.80 1.12
C ILE A 99 3.73 5.55 0.04
N ILE A 100 3.89 4.46 -0.72
CA ILE A 100 3.02 4.12 -1.85
C ILE A 100 1.92 3.18 -1.37
N ALA A 101 2.33 2.08 -0.74
CA ALA A 101 1.42 1.04 -0.28
C ALA A 101 1.95 0.43 1.01
N GLU A 102 1.03 0.14 1.93
CA GLU A 102 1.31 -0.52 3.20
C GLU A 102 0.45 -1.77 3.33
N ASN A 103 1.06 -2.90 3.68
CA ASN A 103 0.34 -4.13 3.99
C ASN A 103 -0.09 -4.15 5.46
N ARG A 104 -1.25 -3.55 5.73
CA ARG A 104 -1.86 -3.54 7.08
C ARG A 104 -2.33 -4.93 7.53
N ARG A 105 -2.64 -5.82 6.58
CA ARG A 105 -3.08 -7.20 6.84
C ARG A 105 -1.92 -8.07 7.32
N ALA A 106 -0.74 -7.93 6.71
CA ALA A 106 0.45 -8.68 7.12
C ALA A 106 0.80 -8.48 8.61
N ARG A 107 0.74 -7.23 9.11
CA ARG A 107 0.98 -6.92 10.53
C ARG A 107 -0.04 -7.57 11.47
N PHE A 108 -1.24 -7.85 10.97
CA PHE A 108 -2.30 -8.47 11.74
C PHE A 108 -2.19 -10.00 11.73
N ASP A 109 -2.03 -10.61 10.55
CA ASP A 109 -2.05 -12.06 10.37
C ASP A 109 -0.74 -12.72 10.83
N TYR A 110 0.38 -12.00 10.74
CA TYR A 110 1.71 -12.54 11.01
C TYR A 110 2.43 -11.79 12.14
N ALA A 111 3.30 -12.52 12.84
CA ALA A 111 4.33 -11.99 13.70
C ALA A 111 5.58 -11.79 12.84
N ILE A 112 6.05 -10.56 12.75
CA ILE A 112 7.22 -10.18 11.97
C ILE A 112 8.44 -10.31 12.88
N GLU A 113 9.41 -11.14 12.50
CA GLU A 113 10.63 -11.34 13.28
C GLU A 113 11.73 -10.35 12.85
N ASP A 114 11.94 -10.21 11.55
CA ASP A 114 12.97 -9.36 10.98
C ASP A 114 12.50 -8.71 9.68
N ASP A 115 12.96 -7.50 9.41
CA ASP A 115 12.66 -6.72 8.22
C ASP A 115 13.93 -6.38 7.42
N ILE A 116 13.84 -6.60 6.10
CA ILE A 116 14.92 -6.36 5.15
C ILE A 116 14.42 -5.39 4.09
N GLU A 117 15.29 -4.50 3.66
CA GLU A 117 15.02 -3.57 2.58
C GLU A 117 15.51 -4.13 1.25
N CYS A 118 14.65 -4.10 0.23
CA CYS A 118 14.94 -4.66 -1.09
C CYS A 118 14.66 -3.64 -2.18
N GLY A 119 15.46 -3.71 -3.24
CA GLY A 119 15.14 -3.08 -4.51
C GLY A 119 14.13 -3.94 -5.29
N ILE A 120 13.37 -3.32 -6.19
CA ILE A 120 12.45 -4.03 -7.10
C ILE A 120 12.73 -3.64 -8.54
N ILE A 121 12.72 -4.62 -9.44
CA ILE A 121 12.87 -4.37 -10.88
C ILE A 121 11.49 -4.05 -11.46
N LEU A 122 11.32 -2.78 -11.84
CA LEU A 122 10.09 -2.22 -12.39
C LEU A 122 10.30 -1.67 -13.80
N THR A 123 9.24 -1.72 -14.58
CA THR A 123 9.17 -1.08 -15.91
C THR A 123 8.75 0.39 -15.75
N GLY A 124 9.14 1.25 -16.68
CA GLY A 124 8.86 2.69 -16.60
C GLY A 124 7.37 3.05 -16.47
N SER A 125 6.47 2.29 -17.10
CA SER A 125 5.01 2.48 -16.98
C SER A 125 4.48 2.16 -15.57
N GLU A 126 5.09 1.20 -14.87
CA GLU A 126 4.75 0.89 -13.47
C GLU A 126 5.20 2.00 -12.53
N VAL A 127 6.41 2.54 -12.73
CA VAL A 127 6.91 3.64 -11.91
C VAL A 127 6.00 4.87 -12.00
N LYS A 128 5.43 5.14 -13.19
CA LYS A 128 4.44 6.21 -13.37
C LYS A 128 3.13 5.91 -12.63
N SER A 129 2.62 4.69 -12.74
CA SER A 129 1.40 4.24 -12.03
C SER A 129 1.55 4.30 -10.50
N LEU A 130 2.73 3.96 -9.99
CA LEU A 130 3.06 4.05 -8.56
C LEU A 130 3.08 5.49 -8.04
N ARG A 131 3.42 6.48 -8.87
CA ARG A 131 3.35 7.89 -8.47
C ARG A 131 1.91 8.37 -8.29
N GLU A 132 0.99 7.79 -9.06
CA GLU A 132 -0.46 7.99 -8.98
C GLU A 132 -1.14 7.13 -7.89
N ASN A 133 -0.35 6.41 -7.07
CA ASN A 133 -0.80 5.60 -5.92
C ASN A 133 -1.71 4.40 -6.26
N SER A 134 -1.60 3.83 -7.46
CA SER A 134 -2.52 2.76 -7.90
C SER A 134 -2.00 1.33 -7.65
N SER A 135 -1.31 1.07 -6.53
CA SER A 135 -0.73 -0.26 -6.23
C SER A 135 -1.25 -0.89 -4.94
N ASN A 136 -1.31 -2.22 -4.94
CA ASN A 136 -1.68 -3.01 -3.77
C ASN A 136 -0.67 -4.15 -3.54
N ILE A 137 -0.19 -4.26 -2.30
CA ILE A 137 0.74 -5.30 -1.84
C ILE A 137 0.13 -6.24 -0.79
N ALA A 138 -1.16 -6.09 -0.49
CA ALA A 138 -1.82 -6.80 0.61
C ALA A 138 -1.82 -8.33 0.46
N GLU A 139 -1.97 -8.81 -0.78
CA GLU A 139 -2.07 -10.23 -1.13
C GLU A 139 -0.76 -10.79 -1.70
N SER A 140 0.29 -9.98 -1.72
CA SER A 140 1.57 -10.33 -2.31
C SER A 140 2.43 -11.09 -1.32
N TYR A 141 3.26 -11.98 -1.82
CA TYR A 141 4.27 -12.70 -1.04
C TYR A 141 5.57 -12.78 -1.84
N ALA A 142 6.68 -13.01 -1.15
CA ALA A 142 7.96 -13.24 -1.81
C ALA A 142 8.31 -14.73 -1.78
N ALA A 143 8.70 -15.26 -2.92
CA ALA A 143 9.17 -16.62 -3.09
C ALA A 143 10.65 -16.61 -3.48
N VAL A 144 11.40 -17.58 -2.97
CA VAL A 144 12.77 -17.80 -3.43
C VAL A 144 12.73 -18.94 -4.44
N GLU A 145 13.04 -18.64 -5.70
CA GLU A 145 13.08 -19.60 -6.82
C GLU A 145 14.47 -19.52 -7.46
N ASP A 146 15.12 -20.66 -7.67
CA ASP A 146 16.44 -20.77 -8.35
C ASP A 146 17.55 -19.86 -7.78
N GLY A 147 17.50 -19.58 -6.47
CA GLY A 147 18.46 -18.68 -5.82
C GLY A 147 18.21 -17.19 -6.13
N GLU A 148 17.01 -16.84 -6.56
CA GLU A 148 16.56 -15.47 -6.75
C GLU A 148 15.30 -15.20 -5.95
N LEU A 149 15.12 -13.94 -5.53
CA LEU A 149 13.94 -13.53 -4.80
C LEU A 149 12.92 -12.91 -5.75
N TRP A 150 11.72 -13.45 -5.77
CA TRP A 150 10.62 -13.01 -6.61
C TRP A 150 9.46 -12.52 -5.76
N LEU A 151 8.93 -11.36 -6.11
CA LEU A 151 7.65 -10.87 -5.61
C LEU A 151 6.53 -11.39 -6.51
N VAL A 152 5.63 -12.14 -5.90
CA VAL A 152 4.49 -12.78 -6.57
C VAL A 152 3.19 -12.11 -6.12
N ASN A 153 2.23 -12.02 -7.04
CA ASN A 153 0.91 -11.45 -6.81
C ASN A 153 0.93 -9.99 -6.32
N SER A 154 1.91 -9.19 -6.76
CA SER A 154 1.88 -7.73 -6.58
C SER A 154 1.02 -7.09 -7.64
N TYR A 155 0.04 -6.31 -7.21
CA TYR A 155 -0.88 -5.61 -8.10
C TYR A 155 -0.41 -4.17 -8.30
N ILE A 156 -0.15 -3.80 -9.54
CA ILE A 156 0.09 -2.42 -9.96
C ILE A 156 -0.90 -2.14 -11.09
N ALA A 157 -1.73 -1.10 -10.95
CA ALA A 157 -2.67 -0.76 -11.99
C ALA A 157 -1.93 -0.34 -13.27
N PRO A 158 -2.45 -0.70 -14.46
CA PRO A 158 -1.84 -0.33 -15.70
C PRO A 158 -1.97 1.19 -15.92
N TYR A 159 -0.96 1.80 -16.52
CA TYR A 159 -0.99 3.23 -16.79
C TYR A 159 -1.82 3.51 -18.05
N THR A 160 -2.97 4.16 -17.92
CA THR A 160 -3.88 4.44 -19.06
C THR A 160 -3.23 5.23 -20.20
N ARG A 161 -2.22 6.05 -19.90
CA ARG A 161 -1.53 6.89 -20.89
C ARG A 161 -0.24 6.24 -21.43
N ALA A 162 0.07 5.00 -21.07
CA ALA A 162 1.23 4.29 -21.64
C ALA A 162 0.87 3.69 -23.00
N MET A 163 1.77 3.85 -23.98
CA MET A 163 1.69 3.12 -25.25
C MET A 163 1.95 1.61 -25.07
N PHE A 164 2.74 1.25 -24.05
CA PHE A 164 3.01 -0.13 -23.67
C PHE A 164 2.40 -0.40 -22.28
N PRO A 165 1.18 -0.96 -22.22
CA PRO A 165 0.60 -1.41 -20.96
C PRO A 165 1.45 -2.56 -20.40
N HIS A 166 1.56 -2.62 -19.07
CA HIS A 166 2.18 -3.74 -18.38
C HIS A 166 1.10 -4.63 -17.78
N GLU A 167 1.40 -5.91 -17.59
CA GLU A 167 0.54 -6.83 -16.85
C GLU A 167 0.49 -6.45 -15.36
N GLU A 168 -0.70 -6.41 -14.77
CA GLU A 168 -0.86 -5.91 -13.40
C GLU A 168 -0.19 -6.81 -12.36
N ARG A 169 -0.37 -8.13 -12.52
CA ARG A 169 0.03 -9.17 -11.57
C ARG A 169 1.31 -9.92 -11.95
N ARG A 170 2.14 -9.35 -12.83
CA ARG A 170 3.40 -9.99 -13.22
C ARG A 170 4.29 -10.29 -12.02
N ARG A 171 5.05 -11.40 -12.10
CA ARG A 171 6.15 -11.70 -11.17
C ARG A 171 7.26 -10.67 -11.32
N ARG A 172 7.79 -10.15 -10.21
CA ARG A 172 8.81 -9.08 -10.20
C ARG A 172 10.03 -9.53 -9.42
N LYS A 173 11.21 -9.39 -10.01
CA LYS A 173 12.47 -9.74 -9.34
C LYS A 173 12.82 -8.70 -8.29
N LEU A 174 13.20 -9.19 -7.10
CA LEU A 174 13.68 -8.38 -5.99
C LEU A 174 15.21 -8.43 -5.94
N LEU A 175 15.80 -7.29 -5.58
CA LEU A 175 17.23 -7.10 -5.44
C LEU A 175 17.57 -7.08 -3.95
N VAL A 176 18.32 -8.10 -3.52
CA VAL A 176 18.77 -8.31 -2.13
C VAL A 176 20.24 -8.66 -2.11
N SER A 177 20.89 -8.43 -0.97
CA SER A 177 22.28 -8.85 -0.79
C SER A 177 22.38 -10.38 -0.76
N LYS A 178 23.50 -10.94 -1.24
CA LYS A 178 23.75 -12.39 -1.24
C LYS A 178 23.64 -13.00 0.16
N LYS A 179 24.10 -12.28 1.19
CA LYS A 179 24.02 -12.71 2.61
C LYS A 179 22.57 -12.79 3.09
N GLU A 180 21.77 -11.80 2.74
CA GLU A 180 20.34 -11.73 3.09
C GLU A 180 19.55 -12.82 2.39
N LEU A 181 19.83 -13.05 1.10
CA LEU A 181 19.21 -14.11 0.32
C LEU A 181 19.47 -15.50 0.94
N SER A 182 20.72 -15.80 1.31
CA SER A 182 21.05 -17.06 1.99
C SER A 182 20.33 -17.20 3.33
N ARG A 183 20.16 -16.10 4.07
CA ARG A 183 19.39 -16.10 5.32
C ARG A 183 17.91 -16.38 5.06
N LEU A 184 17.30 -15.69 4.11
CA LEU A 184 15.90 -15.89 3.72
C LEU A 184 15.63 -17.33 3.28
N TRP A 185 16.54 -17.91 2.48
CA TRP A 185 16.45 -19.30 2.06
C TRP A 185 16.45 -20.27 3.24
N ASN A 186 17.39 -20.11 4.17
CA ASN A 186 17.49 -20.96 5.35
C ASN A 186 16.27 -20.83 6.26
N GLU A 187 15.77 -19.62 6.48
CA GLU A 187 14.61 -19.36 7.34
C GLU A 187 13.31 -19.92 6.74
N THR A 188 13.13 -19.78 5.42
CA THR A 188 11.98 -20.33 4.69
C THR A 188 12.00 -21.86 4.72
N GLN A 189 13.14 -22.48 4.42
CA GLN A 189 13.25 -23.95 4.33
C GLN A 189 13.27 -24.65 5.69
N ARG A 190 13.98 -24.10 6.69
CA ARG A 190 14.16 -24.78 7.99
C ARG A 190 13.00 -24.55 8.94
N LYS A 191 12.48 -23.32 9.01
CA LYS A 191 11.47 -22.92 9.99
C LYS A 191 10.06 -22.82 9.40
N GLY A 192 9.92 -23.03 8.08
CA GLY A 192 8.63 -22.91 7.39
C GLY A 192 8.05 -21.51 7.46
N MET A 193 8.90 -20.49 7.58
CA MET A 193 8.46 -19.11 7.66
C MET A 193 8.17 -18.54 6.28
N THR A 194 7.27 -17.57 6.24
CA THR A 194 6.83 -16.92 5.00
C THR A 194 7.46 -15.55 4.86
N ILE A 195 7.79 -15.16 3.63
CA ILE A 195 8.33 -13.83 3.34
C ILE A 195 7.19 -12.95 2.84
N VAL A 196 6.89 -11.89 3.59
CA VAL A 196 5.72 -11.04 3.33
C VAL A 196 6.17 -9.58 3.13
N PRO A 197 5.70 -8.89 2.07
CA PRO A 197 5.96 -7.47 1.90
C PRO A 197 5.18 -6.64 2.92
N LEU A 198 5.87 -5.68 3.56
CA LEU A 198 5.32 -4.82 4.60
C LEU A 198 4.97 -3.44 4.07
N VAL A 199 5.93 -2.77 3.42
CA VAL A 199 5.79 -1.38 2.98
C VAL A 199 6.54 -1.18 1.68
N MET A 200 5.90 -0.51 0.73
CA MET A 200 6.52 -0.02 -0.49
C MET A 200 6.58 1.51 -0.45
N TYR A 201 7.76 2.09 -0.69
CA TYR A 201 7.97 3.53 -0.59
C TYR A 201 8.98 4.04 -1.62
N PHE A 202 8.91 5.35 -1.89
CA PHE A 202 9.90 6.08 -2.64
C PHE A 202 10.99 6.61 -1.70
N ASN A 203 12.25 6.38 -2.06
CA ASN A 203 13.38 6.99 -1.38
C ASN A 203 13.56 8.46 -1.82
N HIS A 204 14.39 9.24 -1.10
CA HIS A 204 14.78 10.61 -1.48
C HIS A 204 15.38 10.71 -2.90
N LYS A 205 15.91 9.61 -3.44
CA LYS A 205 16.41 9.50 -4.82
C LYS A 205 15.33 9.15 -5.87
N GLY A 206 14.07 9.00 -5.46
CA GLY A 206 12.96 8.65 -6.35
C GLY A 206 12.91 7.18 -6.79
N MET A 207 13.72 6.30 -6.17
CA MET A 207 13.70 4.87 -6.41
C MET A 207 12.66 4.18 -5.51
N VAL A 208 12.01 3.15 -6.05
CA VAL A 208 11.05 2.33 -5.29
C VAL A 208 11.84 1.29 -4.48
N LYS A 209 11.57 1.26 -3.19
CA LYS A 209 12.08 0.26 -2.25
C LYS A 209 10.92 -0.49 -1.61
N LEU A 210 11.16 -1.76 -1.32
CA LEU A 210 10.22 -2.65 -0.69
C LEU A 210 10.83 -3.16 0.61
N LYS A 211 10.15 -2.97 1.73
CA LYS A 211 10.46 -3.69 2.96
C LYS A 211 9.75 -5.03 2.96
N ILE A 212 10.52 -6.10 3.04
CA ILE A 212 10.02 -7.46 3.24
C ILE A 212 10.28 -7.88 4.68
N GLY A 213 9.39 -8.68 5.24
CA GLY A 213 9.54 -9.25 6.56
C GLY A 213 9.53 -10.76 6.51
N ILE A 214 10.35 -11.38 7.36
CA ILE A 214 10.21 -12.80 7.69
C ILE A 214 9.10 -12.91 8.73
N ALA A 215 8.07 -13.69 8.38
CA ALA A 215 6.82 -13.73 9.09
C ALA A 215 6.45 -15.15 9.49
N LYS A 216 6.04 -15.30 10.75
CA LYS A 216 5.40 -16.51 11.28
C LYS A 216 3.92 -16.24 11.47
N GLY A 217 3.07 -17.20 11.07
CA GLY A 217 1.62 -17.08 11.26
C GLY A 217 1.26 -16.95 12.74
N LYS A 218 0.42 -15.96 13.08
CA LYS A 218 -0.10 -15.82 14.45
C LYS A 218 -1.18 -16.85 14.73
N GLN A 219 -1.20 -17.33 15.97
CA GLN A 219 -2.29 -18.19 16.44
C GLN A 219 -3.55 -17.37 16.68
N ASN A 220 -4.71 -18.02 16.70
CA ASN A 220 -6.00 -17.34 16.91
C ASN A 220 -6.05 -16.59 18.26
N HIS A 221 -5.35 -17.08 19.28
CA HIS A 221 -5.21 -16.40 20.56
C HIS A 221 -4.55 -15.02 20.40
N ASP A 222 -3.40 -14.97 19.75
CA ASP A 222 -2.63 -13.72 19.53
C ASP A 222 -3.37 -12.73 18.62
N LYS A 223 -4.19 -13.24 17.70
CA LYS A 223 -5.07 -12.40 16.86
C LYS A 223 -6.11 -11.67 17.69
N ARG A 224 -6.78 -12.34 18.64
CA ARG A 224 -7.75 -11.72 19.55
C ARG A 224 -7.11 -10.63 20.41
N GLU A 225 -5.90 -10.87 20.92
CA GLU A 225 -5.17 -9.83 21.65
C GLU A 225 -4.85 -8.62 20.78
N THR A 226 -4.45 -8.85 19.53
CA THR A 226 -4.13 -7.79 18.57
C THR A 226 -5.37 -6.97 18.21
N GLU A 227 -6.53 -7.62 18.07
CA GLU A 227 -7.83 -6.96 17.85
C GLU A 227 -8.23 -6.11 19.06
N ALA A 228 -8.20 -6.69 20.26
CA ALA A 228 -8.54 -6.00 21.50
C ALA A 228 -7.64 -4.76 21.72
N LYS A 229 -6.32 -4.88 21.49
CA LYS A 229 -5.38 -3.76 21.55
C LYS A 229 -5.70 -2.68 20.52
N ARG A 230 -6.08 -3.06 19.29
CA ARG A 230 -6.45 -2.12 18.22
C ARG A 230 -7.74 -1.37 18.56
N ASP A 231 -8.74 -2.05 19.10
CA ASP A 231 -10.01 -1.44 19.47
C ASP A 231 -9.87 -0.52 20.69
N TRP A 232 -9.10 -0.94 21.69
CA TRP A 232 -8.74 -0.09 22.83
C TRP A 232 -8.02 1.18 22.37
N ASN A 233 -7.05 1.07 21.46
CA ASN A 233 -6.34 2.25 20.92
C ASN A 233 -7.27 3.20 20.17
N ARG A 234 -8.26 2.68 19.42
CA ARG A 234 -9.28 3.51 18.75
C ARG A 234 -10.16 4.25 19.76
N GLN A 235 -10.60 3.57 20.82
CA GLN A 235 -11.41 4.17 21.90
C GLN A 235 -10.61 5.26 22.63
N LYS A 236 -9.35 4.98 22.98
CA LYS A 236 -8.44 5.95 23.59
C LYS A 236 -8.28 7.21 22.73
N GLN A 237 -8.07 7.06 21.42
CA GLN A 237 -7.95 8.20 20.51
C GLN A 237 -9.23 9.05 20.42
N ARG A 238 -10.42 8.43 20.52
CA ARG A 238 -11.70 9.16 20.56
C ARG A 238 -11.84 9.98 21.85
N LEU A 239 -11.59 9.37 23.01
CA LEU A 239 -11.67 10.04 24.31
C LEU A 239 -10.70 11.23 24.43
N LEU A 240 -9.48 11.11 23.89
CA LEU A 240 -8.51 12.19 23.87
C LEU A 240 -8.96 13.37 22.97
N LYS A 241 -9.68 13.09 21.88
CA LYS A 241 -10.19 14.11 20.96
C LYS A 241 -11.44 14.82 21.49
N GLU A 242 -12.24 14.16 22.31
CA GLU A 242 -13.45 14.75 22.92
C GLU A 242 -13.14 15.63 24.14
N ARG A 243 -12.00 15.40 24.82
CA ARG A 243 -11.60 16.11 26.04
C ARG A 243 -10.53 17.20 25.84
N GLY A 244 -10.02 17.39 24.63
CA GLY A 244 -9.03 18.42 24.28
C GLY A 244 -9.58 19.36 23.22
#